data_AF-A0A6J1DS38-F1
#
_entry.id   AF-A0A6J1DS38-F1
#
_cell.length_a   1.000
_cell.length_b   1.000
_cell.length_c   1.000
_cell.angle_alpha   90.00
_cell.angle_beta   90.00
_cell.angle_gamma   90.00
#
_symmetry.space_group_name_H-M   'P 1'
#
loop_
_entity.id
_entity.type
_entity.pdbx_description
1 polymer ?
#
loop_
_entity_poly.entity_id
_entity_poly.type
_entity_poly.pdbx_seq_one_letter_code
_entity_poly.pdbx_strand_id
1 'polypeptide(L)'
;MAAKIVREGYYWPTIDRDTKVFAKACDNCQRFANVLQQALEMLTPISSPWLFAQWGETPYGLAFGSEAIIPVEIGMPTLRVENFDGQTNSEAFLLNLDLLEEKRSYSQLKLAEYQNRMARYYNTRERVRTFKPGDLNLKKVMQHVEALEPNWEGPYRVLKVVRPRAYLLSDLNGRQLPHPWNAEPLRVYYQ
;
A
#
# COMPACT_ATOMS: atom_id res chain seq x y z
N MET A 1 19.15 4.91 -12.34
CA MET A 1 20.12 4.98 -13.47
C MET A 1 19.42 4.82 -14.81
N ALA A 2 18.71 3.72 -15.09
CA ALA A 2 17.96 3.51 -16.35
C ALA A 2 17.03 4.68 -16.72
N ALA A 3 16.17 5.11 -15.80
CA ALA A 3 15.26 6.24 -16.03
C ALA A 3 15.96 7.60 -16.27
N LYS A 4 17.22 7.78 -15.85
CA LYS A 4 17.98 9.00 -16.13
C LYS A 4 18.50 8.99 -17.57
N ILE A 5 19.13 7.88 -17.97
CA ILE A 5 19.67 7.67 -19.31
C ILE A 5 18.56 7.73 -20.39
N VAL A 6 17.40 7.11 -20.12
CA VAL A 6 16.24 7.18 -21.03
C VAL A 6 15.67 8.60 -21.15
N ARG A 7 15.63 9.36 -20.04
CA ARG A 7 15.19 10.77 -20.08
C ARG A 7 16.14 11.67 -20.85
N GLU A 8 17.43 11.35 -20.86
CA GLU A 8 18.46 12.05 -21.63
C GLU A 8 18.48 11.64 -23.12
N GLY A 9 17.60 10.72 -23.55
CA GLY A 9 17.42 10.37 -24.96
C GLY A 9 18.40 9.34 -25.51
N TYR A 10 19.23 8.73 -24.66
CA TYR A 10 20.17 7.69 -25.09
C TYR A 10 19.44 6.37 -25.38
N TYR A 11 19.72 5.78 -26.54
CA TYR A 11 19.18 4.48 -26.94
C TYR A 11 20.01 3.33 -26.35
N TRP A 12 19.40 2.53 -25.47
CA TRP A 12 20.00 1.33 -24.89
C TRP A 12 18.93 0.23 -24.70
N PRO A 13 18.81 -0.72 -25.65
CA PRO A 13 17.74 -1.72 -25.67
C PRO A 13 17.71 -2.67 -24.46
N THR A 14 18.90 -3.00 -23.93
CA THR A 14 19.09 -3.92 -22.81
C THR A 14 19.29 -3.22 -21.47
N ILE A 15 19.04 -1.91 -21.38
CA ILE A 15 19.36 -1.10 -20.19
C ILE A 15 18.76 -1.66 -18.91
N ASP A 16 17.55 -2.21 -18.97
CA ASP A 16 16.86 -2.80 -17.84
C ASP A 16 17.52 -4.10 -17.34
N ARG A 17 18.13 -4.87 -18.24
CA ARG A 17 18.90 -6.08 -17.88
C ARG A 17 20.27 -5.68 -17.36
N ASP A 18 20.96 -4.79 -18.07
CA ASP A 18 22.33 -4.41 -17.77
C ASP A 18 22.43 -3.64 -16.45
N THR A 19 21.47 -2.75 -16.17
CA THR A 19 21.40 -2.08 -14.86
C THR A 19 21.13 -3.04 -13.71
N LYS A 20 20.33 -4.10 -13.93
CA LYS A 20 20.11 -5.16 -12.92
C LYS A 20 21.38 -5.98 -12.71
N VAL A 21 22.08 -6.37 -13.77
CA VAL A 21 23.35 -7.12 -13.67
C VAL A 21 24.41 -6.27 -12.96
N PHE A 22 24.56 -5.01 -13.35
CA PHE A 22 25.49 -4.08 -12.72
C PHE A 22 25.17 -3.87 -11.23
N ALA A 23 23.90 -3.62 -10.88
CA ALA A 23 23.50 -3.45 -9.49
C ALA A 23 23.68 -4.72 -8.64
N LYS A 24 23.62 -5.91 -9.26
CA LYS A 24 23.92 -7.19 -8.60
C LYS A 24 25.41 -7.43 -8.40
N ALA A 25 26.28 -6.96 -9.30
CA ALA A 25 27.73 -7.09 -9.14
C ALA A 25 28.33 -6.03 -8.19
N CYS A 26 27.64 -4.90 -7.99
CA CYS A 26 28.10 -3.78 -7.19
C CYS A 26 27.79 -3.96 -5.68
N ASP A 27 28.80 -4.19 -4.84
CA ASP A 27 28.65 -4.36 -3.38
C ASP A 27 27.99 -3.14 -2.71
N ASN A 28 28.48 -1.92 -3.00
CA ASN A 28 27.87 -0.69 -2.49
C ASN A 28 26.38 -0.58 -2.87
N CYS A 29 26.05 -0.90 -4.11
CA CYS A 29 24.67 -0.84 -4.59
C CYS A 29 23.78 -1.85 -3.85
N GLN A 30 24.32 -2.99 -3.43
CA GLN A 30 23.59 -3.98 -2.64
C GLN A 30 23.42 -3.55 -1.18
N ARG A 31 24.48 -2.98 -0.57
CA ARG A 31 24.51 -2.59 0.85
C ARG A 31 23.78 -1.28 1.18
N PHE A 32 23.74 -0.33 0.24
CA PHE A 32 23.05 0.96 0.41
C PHE A 32 21.63 0.98 -0.20
N ALA A 33 21.24 -0.05 -0.94
CA ALA A 33 19.92 -0.07 -1.57
C ALA A 33 18.80 -0.12 -0.53
N ASN A 34 17.90 0.86 -0.64
CA ASN A 34 16.65 0.88 0.11
C ASN A 34 15.77 -0.29 -0.32
N VAL A 35 15.26 -1.05 0.66
CA VAL A 35 14.13 -1.93 0.40
C VAL A 35 12.88 -1.07 0.44
N LEU A 36 12.09 -1.12 -0.62
CA LEU A 36 10.69 -0.69 -0.57
C LEU A 36 10.04 -1.53 0.54
N GLN A 37 9.91 -0.95 1.74
CA GLN A 37 9.09 -1.55 2.78
C GLN A 37 7.69 -1.67 2.20
N GLN A 38 7.24 -2.90 2.01
CA GLN A 38 5.83 -3.18 1.81
C GLN A 38 5.29 -3.58 3.16
N ALA A 39 4.14 -2.99 3.50
CA ALA A 39 3.47 -3.26 4.75
C ALA A 39 3.24 -4.77 4.88
N LEU A 40 3.57 -5.32 6.05
CA LEU A 40 3.33 -6.71 6.42
C LEU A 40 1.83 -7.04 6.48
N GLU A 41 1.02 -6.00 6.58
CA GLU A 41 -0.41 -6.11 6.82
C GLU A 41 -1.15 -5.67 5.58
N MET A 42 -2.20 -6.44 5.26
CA MET A 42 -3.21 -6.05 4.30
C MET A 42 -3.69 -4.66 4.72
N LEU A 43 -3.53 -3.67 3.84
CA LEU A 43 -3.97 -2.30 4.13
C LEU A 43 -5.40 -2.37 4.63
N THR A 44 -5.60 -2.12 5.92
CA THR A 44 -6.95 -2.03 6.46
C THR A 44 -7.53 -0.79 5.80
N PRO A 45 -8.54 -0.93 4.93
CA PRO A 45 -9.27 0.23 4.48
C PRO A 45 -9.74 0.90 5.77
N ILE A 46 -9.35 2.15 5.97
CA ILE A 46 -10.01 2.97 6.97
C ILE A 46 -11.44 2.97 6.49
N SER A 47 -12.32 2.18 7.12
CA SER A 47 -13.74 2.33 6.90
C SER A 47 -13.98 3.78 7.25
N SER A 48 -14.43 4.58 6.28
CA SER A 48 -14.69 5.97 6.56
C SER A 48 -15.64 5.97 7.75
N PRO A 49 -15.31 6.64 8.87
CA PRO A 49 -16.18 6.62 10.05
C PRO A 49 -17.60 7.16 9.75
N TRP A 50 -17.74 7.81 8.58
CA TRP A 50 -18.96 8.39 8.05
C TRP A 50 -19.62 7.47 7.01
N LEU A 51 -20.45 6.53 7.49
CA LEU A 51 -21.23 5.61 6.64
C LEU A 51 -22.05 6.33 5.55
N PHE A 52 -22.57 7.52 5.86
CA PHE A 52 -23.35 8.32 4.92
C PHE A 52 -22.51 8.84 3.74
N ALA A 53 -21.27 9.26 3.99
CA ALA A 53 -20.35 9.72 2.94
C ALA A 53 -19.96 8.58 1.98
N GLN A 54 -19.86 7.34 2.49
CA GLN A 54 -19.63 6.16 1.67
C GLN A 54 -20.78 5.90 0.69
N TRP A 55 -22.02 6.18 1.09
CA TRP A 55 -23.21 5.98 0.27
C TRP A 55 -23.51 7.17 -0.66
N GLY A 56 -22.78 8.29 -0.50
CA GLY A 56 -23.06 9.53 -1.21
C GLY A 56 -24.31 10.26 -0.70
N GLU A 57 -24.76 9.94 0.51
CA GLU A 57 -25.95 10.53 1.13
C GLU A 57 -25.56 11.41 2.31
N THR A 58 -26.42 12.37 2.64
CA THR A 58 -26.28 13.17 3.86
C THR A 58 -27.35 12.76 4.86
N PRO A 59 -27.07 12.78 6.18
CA PRO A 59 -28.11 12.52 7.19
C PRO A 59 -29.35 13.41 7.02
N TYR A 60 -29.15 14.65 6.55
CA TYR A 60 -30.23 15.60 6.28
C TYR A 60 -31.08 15.17 5.07
N GLY A 61 -30.45 14.80 3.96
CA GLY A 61 -31.15 14.30 2.77
C GLY A 61 -31.96 13.04 3.03
N LEU A 62 -31.51 12.19 3.95
CA LEU A 62 -32.23 10.99 4.40
C LEU A 62 -33.41 11.27 5.34
N ALA A 63 -33.40 12.41 6.04
CA ALA A 63 -34.45 12.77 7.00
C ALA A 63 -35.51 13.68 6.37
N PHE A 64 -35.11 14.58 5.46
CA PHE A 64 -35.95 15.65 4.96
C PHE A 64 -36.02 15.72 3.42
N GLY A 65 -35.17 14.99 2.70
CA GLY A 65 -35.06 15.08 1.24
C GLY A 65 -33.98 16.05 0.76
N SER A 66 -33.71 16.01 -0.55
CA SER A 66 -32.59 16.73 -1.18
C SER A 66 -32.86 18.22 -1.40
N GLU A 67 -34.14 18.64 -1.47
CA GLU A 67 -34.55 20.03 -1.67
C GLU A 67 -35.16 20.67 -0.40
N ALA A 68 -35.02 20.00 0.74
CA ALA A 68 -35.54 20.53 2.01
C ALA A 68 -34.87 21.84 2.44
N ILE A 69 -35.69 22.82 2.82
CA ILE A 69 -35.23 24.09 3.39
C ILE A 69 -34.53 23.83 4.72
N ILE A 70 -33.25 24.20 4.83
CA ILE A 70 -32.48 24.03 6.07
C ILE A 70 -33.00 25.03 7.10
N PRO A 71 -33.05 24.71 8.42
CA PRO A 71 -33.54 25.64 9.44
C PRO A 71 -32.90 27.05 9.41
N VAL A 72 -31.64 27.16 8.97
CA VAL A 72 -30.94 28.44 8.80
C VAL A 72 -31.49 29.27 7.63
N GLU A 73 -32.04 28.63 6.60
CA GLU A 73 -32.60 29.26 5.41
C GLU A 73 -34.02 29.80 5.65
N ILE A 74 -34.76 29.30 6.66
CA ILE A 74 -36.15 29.70 6.96
C ILE A 74 -36.27 31.22 7.23
N GLY A 75 -35.21 31.85 7.72
CA GLY A 75 -35.17 33.30 7.96
C GLY A 75 -34.60 34.14 6.80
N MET A 76 -34.21 33.51 5.69
CA MET A 76 -33.57 34.18 4.56
C MET A 76 -34.44 34.08 3.29
N PRO A 77 -34.80 35.20 2.63
CA PRO A 77 -35.58 35.19 1.40
C PRO A 77 -34.69 34.81 0.22
N THR A 78 -34.30 33.54 0.15
CA THR A 78 -33.57 32.99 -0.98
C THR A 78 -34.56 32.43 -2.00
N LEU A 79 -34.19 32.43 -3.29
CA LEU A 79 -35.00 31.86 -4.36
C LEU A 79 -35.42 30.39 -4.11
N ARG A 80 -34.63 29.63 -3.33
CA ARG A 80 -34.95 28.27 -2.93
C ARG A 80 -36.14 28.22 -1.98
N VAL A 81 -36.21 29.13 -1.01
CA VAL A 81 -37.31 29.22 -0.05
C VAL A 81 -38.58 29.74 -0.73
N GLU A 82 -38.44 30.74 -1.61
CA GLU A 82 -39.57 31.33 -2.34
C GLU A 82 -40.24 30.35 -3.31
N ASN A 83 -39.46 29.47 -3.95
CA ASN A 83 -39.95 28.50 -4.93
C ASN A 83 -40.05 27.07 -4.38
N PHE A 84 -39.97 26.88 -3.07
CA PHE A 84 -40.02 25.54 -2.47
C PHE A 84 -41.40 24.91 -2.67
N ASP A 85 -41.42 23.72 -3.27
CA ASP A 85 -42.61 22.87 -3.31
C ASP A 85 -42.41 21.61 -2.46
N GLY A 86 -43.20 21.52 -1.39
CA GLY A 86 -43.17 20.40 -0.46
C GLY A 86 -43.65 19.09 -1.09
N GLN A 87 -44.56 19.13 -2.08
CA GLN A 87 -45.05 17.92 -2.74
C GLN A 87 -43.96 17.31 -3.62
N THR A 88 -43.36 18.12 -4.51
CA THR A 88 -42.24 17.68 -5.35
C THR A 88 -41.06 17.15 -4.52
N ASN A 89 -40.69 17.83 -3.42
CA ASN A 89 -39.63 17.33 -2.53
C ASN A 89 -40.03 16.00 -1.86
N SER A 90 -41.28 15.83 -1.46
CA SER A 90 -41.76 14.57 -0.84
C SER A 90 -41.71 13.40 -1.82
N GLU A 91 -42.16 13.61 -3.06
CA GLU A 91 -42.10 12.60 -4.11
C GLU A 91 -40.65 12.22 -4.45
N ALA A 92 -39.78 13.22 -4.63
CA ALA A 92 -38.36 12.99 -4.88
C ALA A 92 -37.65 12.30 -3.70
N PHE A 93 -38.06 12.62 -2.47
CA PHE A 93 -37.54 12.00 -1.25
C PHE A 93 -37.91 10.52 -1.17
N LEU A 94 -39.17 10.17 -1.42
CA LEU A 94 -39.63 8.77 -1.45
C LEU A 94 -38.87 7.96 -2.50
N LEU A 95 -38.69 8.50 -3.71
CA LEU A 95 -37.89 7.87 -4.75
C LEU A 95 -36.43 7.67 -4.33
N ASN A 96 -35.84 8.64 -3.63
CA ASN A 96 -34.48 8.48 -3.11
C ASN A 96 -34.42 7.34 -2.06
N LEU A 97 -35.39 7.28 -1.14
CA LEU A 97 -35.49 6.23 -0.13
C LEU A 97 -35.58 4.83 -0.75
N ASP A 98 -36.40 4.67 -1.80
CA ASP A 98 -36.54 3.40 -2.53
C ASP A 98 -35.22 2.94 -3.17
N LEU A 99 -34.41 3.89 -3.67
CA LEU A 99 -33.12 3.62 -4.30
C LEU A 99 -31.96 3.47 -3.30
N LEU A 100 -32.17 3.67 -1.99
CA LEU A 100 -31.10 3.63 -1.00
C LEU A 100 -30.40 2.29 -0.91
N GLU A 101 -31.15 1.20 -1.03
CA GLU A 101 -30.57 -0.15 -0.93
C GLU A 101 -29.65 -0.44 -2.13
N GLU A 102 -30.05 -0.01 -3.33
CA GLU A 102 -29.22 -0.08 -4.52
C GLU A 102 -27.94 0.76 -4.35
N LYS A 103 -28.04 2.00 -3.88
CA LYS A 103 -26.88 2.88 -3.60
C LYS A 103 -25.93 2.26 -2.57
N ARG A 104 -26.47 1.69 -1.49
CA ARG A 104 -25.67 0.99 -0.47
C ARG A 104 -24.93 -0.19 -1.07
N SER A 105 -25.61 -1.07 -1.80
CA SER A 105 -24.98 -2.24 -2.43
C SER A 105 -23.90 -1.83 -3.44
N TYR A 106 -24.16 -0.80 -4.26
CA TYR A 106 -23.19 -0.26 -5.20
C TYR A 106 -21.94 0.30 -4.51
N SER A 107 -22.12 1.06 -3.42
CA SER A 107 -20.99 1.59 -2.64
C SER A 107 -20.11 0.48 -2.06
N GLN A 108 -20.73 -0.61 -1.58
CA GLN A 108 -20.02 -1.78 -1.04
C GLN A 108 -19.23 -2.49 -2.15
N LEU A 109 -19.82 -2.67 -3.33
CA LEU A 109 -19.14 -3.23 -4.50
C LEU A 109 -17.94 -2.37 -4.91
N LYS A 110 -18.09 -1.03 -4.92
CA LYS A 110 -17.00 -0.11 -5.25
C LYS A 110 -15.87 -0.14 -4.23
N LEU A 111 -16.19 -0.18 -2.94
CA LEU A 111 -15.17 -0.33 -1.90
C LEU A 111 -14.45 -1.67 -2.00
N ALA A 112 -15.18 -2.76 -2.22
CA ALA A 112 -14.58 -4.07 -2.42
C ALA A 112 -13.66 -4.08 -3.66
N GLU A 113 -14.09 -3.48 -4.78
CA GLU A 113 -13.28 -3.32 -5.99
C GLU A 113 -11.99 -2.53 -5.70
N TYR A 114 -12.10 -1.39 -5.00
CA TYR A 114 -10.96 -0.58 -4.60
C TYR A 114 -9.98 -1.35 -3.71
N GLN A 115 -10.50 -2.02 -2.67
CA GLN A 115 -9.71 -2.85 -1.75
C GLN A 115 -9.02 -3.99 -2.50
N ASN A 116 -9.72 -4.67 -3.40
CA ASN A 116 -9.15 -5.72 -4.24
C ASN A 116 -8.05 -5.18 -5.17
N ARG A 117 -8.23 -4.00 -5.76
CA ARG A 117 -7.21 -3.38 -6.61
C ARG A 117 -5.96 -3.01 -5.80
N MET A 118 -6.14 -2.46 -4.61
CA MET A 118 -5.05 -2.17 -3.68
C MET A 118 -4.34 -3.46 -3.27
N ALA A 119 -5.07 -4.47 -2.81
CA ALA A 119 -4.51 -5.78 -2.45
C ALA A 119 -3.71 -6.41 -3.59
N ARG A 120 -4.22 -6.39 -4.83
CA ARG A 120 -3.46 -6.87 -6.01
C ARG A 120 -2.17 -6.09 -6.21
N TYR A 121 -2.18 -4.76 -6.09
CA TYR A 121 -0.98 -3.94 -6.26
C TYR A 121 0.10 -4.27 -5.22
N TYR A 122 -0.27 -4.51 -3.96
CA TYR A 122 0.68 -4.87 -2.91
C TYR A 122 1.10 -6.33 -2.98
N ASN A 123 0.15 -7.27 -3.13
CA ASN A 123 0.41 -8.72 -3.18
C ASN A 123 1.26 -9.11 -4.40
N THR A 124 1.10 -8.46 -5.55
CA THR A 124 1.98 -8.71 -6.72
C THR A 124 3.45 -8.36 -6.46
N ARG A 125 3.70 -7.46 -5.51
CA ARG A 125 5.05 -7.03 -5.14
C ARG A 125 5.59 -7.74 -3.91
N GLU A 126 4.71 -8.35 -3.11
CA GLU A 126 5.06 -9.20 -1.99
C GLU A 126 5.67 -10.51 -2.49
N ARG A 127 6.98 -10.47 -2.74
CA ARG A 127 7.76 -11.68 -2.97
C ARG A 127 8.07 -12.30 -1.62
N VAL A 128 7.37 -13.39 -1.27
CA VAL A 128 7.75 -14.24 -0.13
C VAL A 128 9.22 -14.63 -0.30
N ARG A 129 10.09 -14.07 0.53
CA ARG A 129 11.53 -14.31 0.45
C ARG A 129 11.83 -15.66 1.10
N THR A 130 11.96 -16.70 0.29
CA THR A 130 12.45 -18.00 0.75
C THR A 130 13.92 -18.14 0.41
N PHE A 131 14.73 -18.49 1.41
CA PHE A 131 16.16 -18.75 1.24
C PHE A 131 16.45 -20.25 1.35
N LYS A 132 17.43 -20.72 0.60
CA LYS A 132 17.94 -22.10 0.68
C LYS A 132 19.22 -22.13 1.51
N PRO A 133 19.52 -23.25 2.20
CA PRO A 133 20.84 -23.45 2.80
C PRO A 133 21.95 -23.25 1.76
N GLY A 134 22.96 -22.46 2.10
CA GLY A 134 24.06 -22.08 1.20
C GLY A 134 23.92 -20.70 0.56
N ASP A 135 22.71 -20.12 0.51
CA ASP A 135 22.51 -18.78 -0.05
C ASP A 135 23.23 -17.71 0.79
N LEU A 136 23.75 -16.68 0.12
CA LEU A 136 24.34 -15.50 0.77
C LEU A 136 23.28 -14.42 0.92
N ASN A 137 23.24 -13.81 2.11
CA ASN A 137 22.24 -12.82 2.50
C ASN A 137 22.87 -11.62 3.18
N LEU A 138 22.22 -10.47 3.05
CA LEU A 138 22.44 -9.29 3.87
C LEU A 138 21.36 -9.20 4.96
N LYS A 139 21.76 -8.74 6.14
CA LYS A 139 20.90 -8.47 7.29
C LYS A 139 20.69 -6.97 7.44
N LYS A 140 19.45 -6.51 7.61
CA LYS A 140 19.16 -5.09 7.85
C LYS A 140 19.70 -4.63 9.19
N VAL A 141 20.39 -3.49 9.22
CA VAL A 141 20.81 -2.82 10.46
C VAL A 141 19.56 -2.19 11.10
N MET A 142 19.24 -2.58 12.33
CA MET A 142 18.06 -2.05 13.06
C MET A 142 18.39 -0.81 13.90
N GLN A 143 19.66 -0.60 14.23
CA GLN A 143 20.11 0.62 14.90
C GLN A 143 20.13 1.78 13.91
N HIS A 144 19.95 2.99 14.43
CA HIS A 144 20.05 4.20 13.62
C HIS A 144 21.50 4.36 13.17
N VAL A 145 21.71 4.17 11.88
CA VAL A 145 22.98 4.42 11.20
C VAL A 145 23.08 5.90 10.82
N GLU A 146 24.25 6.50 11.02
CA GLU A 146 24.51 7.86 10.53
C GLU A 146 24.49 7.88 8.99
N ALA A 147 24.32 9.07 8.39
CA ALA A 147 23.93 9.29 6.99
C ALA A 147 24.89 8.72 5.91
N LEU A 148 25.92 7.97 6.28
CA LEU A 148 26.92 7.37 5.38
C LEU A 148 27.20 5.88 5.67
N GLU A 149 26.56 5.31 6.69
CA GLU A 149 26.76 3.91 7.03
C GLU A 149 25.79 3.01 6.23
N PRO A 150 26.21 1.79 5.86
CA PRO A 150 25.35 0.88 5.13
C PRO A 150 24.12 0.45 5.94
N ASN A 151 22.94 0.51 5.33
CA ASN A 151 21.69 0.03 5.93
C ASN A 151 21.62 -1.51 6.08
N TRP A 152 22.60 -2.22 5.51
CA TRP A 152 22.67 -3.66 5.42
C TRP A 152 24.07 -4.17 5.82
N GLU A 153 24.11 -5.11 6.75
CA GLU A 153 25.28 -5.85 7.21
C GLU A 153 25.42 -7.20 6.50
N GLY A 154 26.66 -7.67 6.35
CA GLY A 154 26.97 -8.99 5.81
C GLY A 154 28.07 -8.93 4.75
N PRO A 155 28.25 -10.00 3.95
CA PRO A 155 27.32 -11.09 3.71
C PRO A 155 27.37 -12.24 4.72
N TYR A 156 26.22 -12.85 4.98
CA TYR A 156 26.02 -14.04 5.82
C TYR A 156 25.55 -15.23 4.98
N ARG A 157 25.96 -16.45 5.33
CA ARG A 157 25.49 -17.68 4.68
C ARG A 157 24.33 -18.31 5.46
N VAL A 158 23.30 -18.76 4.76
CA VAL A 158 22.22 -19.56 5.37
C VAL A 158 22.74 -20.94 5.69
N LEU A 159 22.73 -21.32 6.97
CA LEU A 159 23.19 -22.64 7.42
C LEU A 159 22.04 -23.66 7.40
N LYS A 160 20.91 -23.33 8.03
CA LYS A 160 19.71 -24.19 8.04
C LYS A 160 18.43 -23.39 8.24
N VAL A 161 17.33 -23.96 7.78
CA VAL A 161 15.98 -23.48 8.05
C VAL A 161 15.50 -24.10 9.36
N VAL A 162 15.24 -23.28 10.38
CA VAL A 162 14.77 -23.77 11.69
C VAL A 162 13.25 -23.89 11.71
N ARG A 163 12.57 -22.88 11.14
CA ARG A 163 11.12 -22.83 10.95
C ARG A 163 10.84 -22.17 9.59
N PRO A 164 9.65 -22.31 9.00
CA PRO A 164 9.25 -21.51 7.86
C PRO A 164 9.53 -20.02 8.13
N ARG A 165 10.27 -19.36 7.22
CA ARG A 165 10.74 -17.97 7.34
C ARG A 165 11.76 -17.68 8.46
N ALA A 166 12.27 -18.68 9.20
CA ALA A 166 13.31 -18.50 10.23
C ALA A 166 14.59 -19.28 9.88
N TYR A 167 15.70 -18.56 9.75
CA TYR A 167 16.96 -19.07 9.21
C TYR A 167 18.09 -18.90 10.22
N LEU A 168 18.92 -19.93 10.38
CA LEU A 168 20.18 -19.81 11.09
C LEU A 168 21.25 -19.34 10.10
N LEU A 169 21.97 -18.29 10.49
CA LEU A 169 22.97 -17.63 9.65
C LEU A 169 24.38 -17.87 10.21
N SER A 170 25.37 -17.91 9.32
CA SER A 170 26.78 -17.93 9.67
C SER A 170 27.54 -16.82 8.95
N ASP A 171 28.55 -16.26 9.62
CA ASP A 171 29.53 -15.38 8.98
C ASP A 171 30.30 -16.13 7.87
N LEU A 172 30.99 -15.37 7.01
CA LEU A 172 31.93 -15.92 6.03
C LEU A 172 33.05 -16.77 6.68
N ASN A 173 33.38 -16.46 7.95
CA ASN A 173 34.38 -17.19 8.74
C ASN A 173 33.80 -18.46 9.40
N GLY A 174 32.55 -18.82 9.13
CA GLY A 174 31.90 -20.02 9.68
C GLY A 174 31.37 -19.89 11.10
N ARG A 175 31.47 -18.71 11.73
CA ARG A 175 30.86 -18.45 13.05
C ARG A 175 29.34 -18.36 12.92
N GLN A 176 28.63 -19.12 13.74
CA GLN A 176 27.16 -19.10 13.72
C GLN A 176 26.65 -17.92 14.55
N LEU A 177 25.63 -17.24 14.02
CA LEU A 177 24.90 -16.24 14.79
C LEU A 177 24.09 -16.93 15.89
N PRO A 178 24.00 -16.32 17.10
CA PRO A 178 23.44 -16.98 18.28
C PRO A 178 21.93 -17.24 18.18
N HIS A 179 21.20 -16.43 17.39
CA HIS A 179 19.75 -16.51 17.26
C HIS A 179 19.34 -16.69 15.79
N PRO A 180 18.27 -17.46 15.52
CA PRO A 180 17.70 -17.56 14.18
C PRO A 180 17.03 -16.24 13.78
N TRP A 181 17.16 -15.86 12.51
CA TRP A 181 16.66 -14.61 11.94
C TRP A 181 15.42 -14.84 11.07
N ASN A 182 14.45 -13.92 11.15
CA ASN A 182 13.29 -13.89 10.25
C ASN A 182 13.72 -13.50 8.82
N ALA A 183 12.99 -13.95 7.81
CA ALA A 183 13.18 -13.65 6.39
C ALA A 183 13.01 -12.16 6.04
N GLU A 184 12.22 -11.42 6.81
CA GLU A 184 11.86 -10.02 6.56
C GLU A 184 13.06 -9.06 6.58
N PRO A 185 13.89 -9.02 7.64
CA PRO A 185 15.11 -8.22 7.65
C PRO A 185 16.25 -8.85 6.85
N LEU A 186 15.99 -9.89 6.04
CA LEU A 186 17.00 -10.54 5.20
C LEU A 186 16.75 -10.28 3.71
N ARG A 187 17.85 -10.18 2.97
CA ARG A 187 17.85 -9.99 1.52
C ARG A 187 18.94 -10.84 0.89
N VAL A 188 18.70 -11.38 -0.30
CA VAL A 188 19.72 -12.11 -1.08
C VAL A 188 20.87 -11.16 -1.44
N TYR A 189 22.09 -11.61 -1.19
CA TYR A 189 23.33 -11.04 -1.69
C TYR A 189 23.75 -11.77 -2.96
N TYR A 190 23.96 -11.02 -4.03
CA TYR A 190 24.44 -11.55 -5.32
C TYR A 190 25.96 -11.40 -5.38
N GLN A 191 26.63 -12.44 -5.88
CA GLN A 191 28.06 -12.44 -6.16
C GLN A 191 28.31 -12.30 -7.66
#